data_AF-A0A7Y0SIQ0-F1
#
_entry.id   AF-A0A7Y0SIQ0-F1
#
_cell.length_a   1.000
_cell.length_b   1.000
_cell.length_c   1.000
_cell.angle_alpha   90.00
_cell.angle_beta   90.00
_cell.angle_gamma   90.00
#
_symmetry.space_group_name_H-M   'P 1'
#
loop_
_entity.id
_entity.type
_entity.pdbx_description
1 polymer ?
#
loop_
_entity_poly.entity_id
_entity_poly.type
_entity_poly.pdbx_seq_one_letter_code
_entity_poly.pdbx_strand_id
1 'polypeptide(L)'
;YRGNKIVSFGYPASGGVMVAQSLELLAPYDIAHMAKTDVEPWRLMTEAMRIAKADRIAYAGDPDYVETPVEQLLSKAYLDQRR
;
A
#
# COMPACT_ATOMS: atom_id res chain seq x y z
N TYR A 1 -2.39 10.74 1.14
CA TYR A 1 -3.60 10.11 1.71
C TYR A 1 -4.51 11.15 2.38
N ARG A 2 -5.76 11.30 1.92
CA ARG A 2 -6.79 12.20 2.50
C ARG A 2 -6.29 13.61 2.85
N GLY A 3 -5.71 14.30 1.86
CA GLY A 3 -5.16 15.66 2.04
C GLY A 3 -3.82 15.73 2.78
N ASN A 4 -3.32 14.61 3.32
CA ASN A 4 -2.05 14.56 4.04
C ASN A 4 -0.93 13.97 3.18
N LYS A 5 0.26 14.57 3.29
CA LYS A 5 1.51 14.03 2.77
C LYS A 5 2.02 12.94 3.71
N ILE A 6 2.31 11.76 3.17
CA ILE A 6 2.89 10.65 3.92
C ILE A 6 4.40 10.65 3.69
N VAL A 7 5.18 10.64 4.77
CA VAL A 7 6.64 10.56 4.73
C VAL A 7 7.05 9.37 5.58
N SER A 8 7.84 8.46 5.00
CA SER A 8 8.28 7.24 5.67
C SER A 8 9.58 6.73 5.04
N PHE A 9 10.10 5.63 5.56
CA PHE A 9 11.33 5.00 5.07
C PHE A 9 11.10 4.28 3.74
N GLY A 10 11.99 4.52 2.77
CA GLY A 10 12.08 3.74 1.53
C GLY A 10 12.99 2.52 1.68
N TYR A 11 13.19 1.79 0.59
CA TYR A 11 14.16 0.69 0.54
C TYR A 11 15.58 1.14 0.96
N PRO A 12 16.38 0.29 1.63
CA PRO A 12 16.19 -1.17 1.86
C PRO A 12 15.11 -1.54 2.89
N ALA A 13 14.59 -0.57 3.66
CA ALA A 13 13.48 -0.80 4.57
C ALA A 13 12.12 -0.72 3.84
N SER A 14 11.46 -1.85 3.61
CA SER A 14 10.21 -1.87 2.83
C SER A 14 8.97 -1.32 3.57
N GLY A 15 9.09 -0.94 4.84
CA GLY A 15 7.94 -0.64 5.71
C GLY A 15 7.12 0.55 5.20
N GLY A 16 7.79 1.64 4.82
CA GLY A 16 7.10 2.82 4.33
C GLY A 16 6.41 2.59 2.98
N VAL A 17 7.03 1.83 2.08
CA VAL A 17 6.45 1.46 0.79
C VAL A 17 5.17 0.65 0.99
N MET A 18 5.19 -0.36 1.87
CA MET A 18 4.00 -1.19 2.16
C MET A 18 2.86 -0.37 2.77
N VAL A 19 3.16 0.54 3.70
CA VAL A 19 2.15 1.42 4.31
C VAL A 19 1.56 2.38 3.27
N ALA A 20 2.41 3.04 2.49
CA ALA A 20 1.96 3.96 1.45
C ALA A 20 1.06 3.25 0.43
N GLN A 21 1.47 2.07 -0.05
CA GLN A 21 0.70 1.30 -1.02
C GLN A 21 -0.65 0.85 -0.45
N SER A 22 -0.67 0.37 0.79
CA SER A 22 -1.92 -0.02 1.47
C SER A 22 -2.86 1.18 1.62
N LEU A 23 -2.34 2.36 1.99
CA LEU A 23 -3.16 3.57 2.12
C LEU A 23 -3.74 4.03 0.77
N GLU A 24 -2.98 3.94 -0.32
CA GLU A 24 -3.47 4.30 -1.66
C GLU A 24 -4.49 3.29 -2.21
N LEU A 25 -4.34 1.99 -1.90
CA LEU A 25 -5.36 0.98 -2.20
C LEU A 25 -6.68 1.28 -1.46
N LEU A 26 -6.59 1.72 -0.20
CA LEU A 26 -7.72 2.03 0.66
C LEU A 26 -8.33 3.43 0.43
N ALA A 27 -7.63 4.31 -0.30
CA ALA A 27 -8.04 5.70 -0.50
C ALA A 27 -9.47 5.90 -1.05
N PRO A 28 -10.01 5.05 -1.95
CA PRO A 28 -11.37 5.20 -2.45
C PRO A 28 -12.48 4.86 -1.43
N TYR A 29 -12.16 4.14 -0.36
CA TYR A 29 -13.15 3.66 0.61
C TYR A 29 -13.25 4.59 1.80
N ASP A 30 -14.46 4.87 2.29
CA ASP A 30 -14.65 5.68 3.50
C ASP A 30 -14.67 4.81 4.77
N ILE A 31 -13.51 4.22 5.06
CA ILE A 31 -13.33 3.27 6.18
C ILE A 31 -13.62 3.93 7.53
N ALA A 32 -13.43 5.25 7.65
CA ALA A 32 -13.66 5.98 8.89
C ALA A 32 -15.14 5.98 9.33
N HIS A 33 -16.05 5.86 8.37
CA HIS A 33 -17.50 5.80 8.62
C HIS A 33 -18.05 4.37 8.71
N MET A 34 -17.20 3.35 8.59
CA MET A 34 -17.60 1.94 8.77
C MET A 34 -17.50 1.53 10.24
N ALA A 35 -18.46 0.74 10.74
CA ALA A 35 -18.40 0.26 12.11
C ALA A 35 -17.33 -0.83 12.27
N LYS A 36 -16.57 -0.79 13.37
CA LYS A 36 -15.55 -1.80 13.67
C LYS A 36 -16.12 -3.20 13.92
N THR A 37 -17.43 -3.30 14.19
CA THR A 37 -18.16 -4.57 14.34
C THR A 37 -18.49 -5.21 13.00
N ASP A 38 -18.38 -4.46 11.90
CA ASP A 38 -18.70 -4.95 10.56
C ASP A 38 -17.48 -5.64 9.95
N VAL A 39 -17.72 -6.63 9.08
CA VAL A 39 -16.66 -7.40 8.41
C VAL A 39 -15.93 -6.55 7.36
N GLU A 40 -16.63 -5.62 6.72
CA GLU A 40 -16.14 -4.90 5.54
C GLU A 40 -14.86 -4.06 5.77
N PRO A 41 -14.73 -3.21 6.81
CA PRO A 41 -13.48 -2.47 7.04
C PRO A 41 -12.28 -3.39 7.28
N TRP A 42 -12.49 -4.55 7.92
CA TRP A 42 -11.44 -5.55 8.14
C TRP A 42 -11.06 -6.30 6.86
N ARG A 43 -12.05 -6.64 6.02
CA ARG A 43 -11.83 -7.24 4.71
C ARG A 43 -10.98 -6.31 3.84
N LEU A 44 -11.39 -5.05 3.72
CA LEU A 44 -10.67 -4.04 2.92
C LEU A 44 -9.23 -3.87 3.41
N MET A 45 -9.02 -3.70 4.71
CA MET A 45 -7.68 -3.56 5.29
C MET A 45 -6.82 -4.80 5.00
N THR A 46 -7.37 -5.99 5.22
CA THR A 46 -6.66 -7.27 5.01
C THR A 46 -6.27 -7.45 3.54
N GLU A 47 -7.20 -7.19 2.61
CA GLU A 47 -6.92 -7.34 1.18
C GLU A 47 -5.88 -6.33 0.68
N ALA A 48 -5.96 -5.06 1.13
CA ALA A 48 -4.95 -4.06 0.79
C ALA A 48 -3.55 -4.46 1.29
N MET A 49 -3.45 -4.93 2.53
CA MET A 49 -2.19 -5.40 3.11
C MET A 49 -1.68 -6.67 2.41
N ARG A 50 -2.58 -7.58 2.00
CA ARG A 50 -2.23 -8.79 1.25
C ARG A 50 -1.60 -8.45 -0.09
N ILE A 51 -2.19 -7.52 -0.85
CA ILE A 51 -1.65 -7.01 -2.12
C ILE A 51 -0.28 -6.37 -1.89
N ALA A 52 -0.17 -5.45 -0.94
CA ALA A 52 1.09 -4.75 -0.68
C ALA A 52 2.20 -5.69 -0.20
N LYS A 53 1.85 -6.74 0.56
CA LYS A 53 2.79 -7.78 0.96
C LYS A 53 3.27 -8.61 -0.23
N ALA A 54 2.38 -8.96 -1.17
CA ALA A 54 2.77 -9.69 -2.38
C ALA A 54 3.77 -8.88 -3.21
N ASP A 55 3.55 -7.57 -3.38
CA ASP A 55 4.49 -6.71 -4.12
C ASP A 55 5.81 -6.54 -3.37
N ARG A 56 5.76 -6.43 -2.04
CA ARG A 56 6.97 -6.44 -1.23
C ARG A 56 7.77 -7.73 -1.42
N ILE A 57 7.14 -8.89 -1.54
CA ILE A 57 7.85 -10.16 -1.77
C ILE A 57 8.48 -10.18 -3.17
N ALA A 58 7.78 -9.65 -4.18
CA ALA A 58 8.24 -9.67 -5.56
C ALA A 58 9.34 -8.64 -5.86
N TYR A 59 9.29 -7.47 -5.24
CA TYR A 59 10.05 -6.29 -5.68
C TYR A 59 10.93 -5.65 -4.60
N ALA A 60 10.82 -6.06 -3.33
CA ALA A 60 11.66 -5.46 -2.30
C ALA A 60 13.10 -5.95 -2.39
N GLY A 61 14.02 -4.99 -2.32
CA GLY A 61 15.43 -5.26 -2.11
C GLY A 61 16.19 -3.99 -1.78
N ASP A 62 17.49 -4.12 -1.61
CA ASP A 62 18.39 -2.99 -1.41
C ASP A 62 18.61 -2.27 -2.76
N PRO A 63 18.29 -0.97 -2.90
CA PRO A 63 18.42 -0.23 -4.15
C PRO A 63 19.87 -0.15 -4.67
N ASP A 64 20.86 -0.35 -3.80
CA ASP A 64 22.27 -0.41 -4.20
C ASP A 64 22.59 -1.68 -5.00
N TYR A 65 21.72 -2.69 -4.96
CA TYR A 65 21.94 -4.02 -5.54
C TYR A 65 20.86 -4.47 -6.52
N VAL A 66 19.62 -4.00 -6.37
CA VAL A 66 18.49 -4.38 -7.23
C VAL A 66 17.60 -3.19 -7.54
N GLU A 67 17.02 -3.19 -8.74
CA GLU A 67 16.07 -2.16 -9.13
C GLU A 67 14.73 -2.36 -8.39
N THR A 68 14.25 -1.31 -7.72
CA THR A 68 13.00 -1.34 -6.96
C THR A 68 12.00 -0.31 -7.53
N PRO A 69 10.89 -0.74 -8.16
CA PRO A 69 10.00 0.15 -8.90
C PRO A 69 9.00 0.89 -7.98
N VAL A 70 9.48 1.63 -6.97
CA VAL A 70 8.64 2.27 -5.93
C VAL A 70 7.57 3.20 -6.54
N GLU A 71 7.95 4.04 -7.51
CA GLU A 71 7.01 4.96 -8.14
C GLU A 71 5.88 4.24 -8.88
N GLN A 72 6.20 3.12 -9.55
CA GLN A 72 5.21 2.31 -10.25
C GLN A 72 4.28 1.61 -9.27
N LEU A 73 4.82 1.04 -8.19
CA LEU A 73 4.04 0.37 -7.13
C LEU A 73 3.03 1.30 -6.46
N LEU A 74 3.31 2.61 -6.42
CA LEU A 74 2.42 3.64 -5.86
C LEU A 74 1.62 4.40 -6.93
N SER A 75 1.79 4.08 -8.21
CA SER A 75 1.07 4.74 -9.28
C SER A 75 -0.41 4.37 -9.27
N LYS A 76 -1.29 5.34 -9.56
CA LYS A 76 -2.73 5.11 -9.65
C LYS A 76 -3.07 4.01 -10.67
N ALA A 77 -2.42 4.02 -11.83
CA ALA A 77 -2.65 3.06 -12.89
C ALA A 77 -2.35 1.62 -12.45
N TYR A 78 -1.24 1.40 -11.74
CA TYR A 78 -0.90 0.09 -11.20
C TYR A 78 -1.89 -0.33 -10.12
N LEU A 79 -2.19 0.54 -9.16
CA LEU A 79 -3.07 0.22 -8.04
C LEU A 79 -4.50 -0.07 -8.48
N ASP A 80 -5.00 0.60 -9.52
CA ASP A 80 -6.31 0.32 -10.10
C ASP A 80 -6.39 -1.09 -10.72
N GLN A 81 -5.29 -1.64 -11.24
CA GLN A 81 -5.23 -3.03 -11.73
C GLN A 81 -5.19 -4.07 -10.61
N ARG A 82 -4.80 -3.65 -9.39
CA ARG A 82 -4.60 -4.54 -8.24
C ARG A 82 -5.81 -4.61 -7.31
N ARG A 83 -6.75 -3.68 -7.41
CA ARG A 83 -8.02 -3.67 -6.65
C ARG A 83 -9.01 -4.68 -7.21
#